data_AF-A0A950VML4-F1
#
_entry.id   AF-A0A950VML4-F1
#
_cell.length_a   1.000
_cell.length_b   1.000
_cell.length_c   1.000
_cell.angle_alpha   90.00
_cell.angle_beta   90.00
_cell.angle_gamma   90.00
#
_symmetry.space_group_name_H-M   'P 1'
#
loop_
_entity.id
_entity.type
_entity.pdbx_description
1 polymer ?
#
loop_
_entity_poly.entity_id
_entity_poly.type
_entity_poly.pdbx_seq_one_letter_code
_entity_poly.pdbx_strand_id
1 'polypeptide(L)'
;MTDHEYLVSYGRFGEFGRFRPVEETTYQRGDQVVVRSHQGLELGTVLCLATAGHGRFLSRTAQGELLRPATGEDQSRAQRLSEQGQQLFQEGRRLAAELALPLEILDVEILLDGKQAIVHHLRRQECDYRALVSGLSRHFDLRIIMQNLSLPAEPEEGHGHGGCGRPDCGQEGGGGGCSSCGSGGGCGTCGKATKKEEVADYLSHLRETMREPPMRTSLL
;
A
#
# COMPACT_ATOMS: atom_id res chain seq x y z
N MET A 1 -25.36 -10.51 16.91
CA MET A 1 -24.10 -9.77 16.64
C MET A 1 -23.02 -10.78 16.30
N THR A 2 -22.89 -11.10 15.01
CA THR A 2 -21.85 -11.98 14.49
C THR A 2 -20.48 -11.30 14.63
N ASP A 3 -19.57 -11.91 15.39
CA ASP A 3 -18.20 -11.41 15.61
C ASP A 3 -17.24 -11.81 14.46
N HIS A 4 -17.80 -12.08 13.28
CA HIS A 4 -17.04 -12.55 12.13
C HIS A 4 -16.70 -11.37 11.22
N GLU A 5 -15.42 -11.10 11.06
CA GLU A 5 -14.91 -10.14 10.07
C GLU A 5 -14.60 -10.87 8.76
N TYR A 6 -14.67 -10.15 7.64
CA TYR A 6 -14.29 -10.65 6.32
C TYR A 6 -13.09 -9.88 5.80
N LEU A 7 -12.19 -10.57 5.13
CA LEU A 7 -11.16 -9.93 4.31
C LEU A 7 -11.77 -9.60 2.95
N VAL A 8 -11.76 -8.33 2.57
CA VAL A 8 -12.34 -7.84 1.32
C VAL A 8 -11.27 -7.06 0.57
N SER A 9 -11.11 -7.34 -0.73
CA SER A 9 -10.34 -6.49 -1.63
C SER A 9 -11.24 -5.38 -2.17
N TYR A 10 -10.80 -4.13 -2.12
CA TYR A 10 -11.55 -2.94 -2.54
C TYR A 10 -10.61 -1.92 -3.20
N GLY A 11 -11.20 -0.89 -3.80
CA GLY A 11 -10.48 0.16 -4.50
C GLY A 11 -9.80 -0.31 -5.79
N ARG A 12 -9.30 0.63 -6.58
CA ARG A 12 -8.76 0.36 -7.93
C ARG A 12 -7.45 -0.43 -7.94
N PHE A 13 -6.61 -0.29 -6.91
CA PHE A 13 -5.35 -1.01 -6.79
C PHE A 13 -5.45 -2.34 -6.04
N GLY A 14 -6.67 -2.78 -5.71
CA GLY A 14 -6.87 -4.02 -4.97
C GLY A 14 -6.33 -3.94 -3.54
N GLU A 15 -6.56 -2.81 -2.87
CA GLU A 15 -6.34 -2.72 -1.43
C GLU A 15 -7.15 -3.81 -0.72
N PHE A 16 -6.70 -4.26 0.44
CA PHE A 16 -7.43 -5.28 1.18
C PHE A 16 -7.53 -4.89 2.65
N GLY A 17 -8.72 -5.14 3.22
CA GLY A 17 -9.04 -4.74 4.57
C GLY A 17 -10.01 -5.70 5.25
N ARG A 18 -10.14 -5.55 6.57
CA ARG A 18 -11.07 -6.29 7.40
C ARG A 18 -12.36 -5.51 7.54
N PHE A 19 -13.45 -6.12 7.13
CA PHE A 19 -14.77 -5.50 7.18
C PHE A 19 -15.71 -6.32 8.04
N ARG A 20 -16.35 -5.65 9.01
CA ARG A 20 -17.37 -6.27 9.84
C ARG A 20 -18.73 -6.17 9.14
N PRO A 21 -19.47 -7.28 8.95
CA PRO A 21 -20.80 -7.24 8.37
C PRO A 21 -21.77 -6.51 9.31
N VAL A 22 -22.56 -5.60 8.74
CA VAL A 22 -23.61 -4.88 9.48
C VAL A 22 -24.86 -5.76 9.64
N GLU A 23 -25.15 -6.55 8.63
CA GLU A 23 -26.25 -7.52 8.62
C GLU A 23 -25.76 -8.92 9.02
N GLU A 24 -26.63 -9.75 9.59
CA GLU A 24 -26.34 -11.16 9.91
C GLU A 24 -26.38 -12.03 8.64
N THR A 25 -25.64 -11.63 7.62
CA THR A 25 -25.52 -12.32 6.32
C THR A 25 -24.15 -13.00 6.23
N THR A 26 -24.13 -14.23 5.72
CA THR A 26 -22.88 -14.95 5.45
C THR A 26 -22.44 -14.69 4.02
N TYR A 27 -21.15 -14.37 3.84
CA TYR A 27 -20.57 -14.09 2.53
C TYR A 27 -19.59 -15.17 2.13
N GLN A 28 -19.55 -15.50 0.84
CA GLN A 28 -18.63 -16.46 0.26
C GLN A 28 -17.49 -15.76 -0.47
N ARG A 29 -16.39 -16.48 -0.67
CA ARG A 29 -15.26 -16.00 -1.47
C ARG A 29 -15.73 -15.71 -2.90
N GLY A 30 -15.42 -14.52 -3.40
CA GLY A 30 -15.80 -14.05 -4.73
C GLY A 30 -17.04 -13.17 -4.74
N ASP A 31 -17.80 -13.11 -3.63
CA ASP A 31 -19.00 -12.27 -3.56
C ASP A 31 -18.63 -10.80 -3.73
N GLN A 32 -19.38 -10.11 -4.60
CA GLN A 32 -19.33 -8.66 -4.74
C GLN A 32 -20.15 -8.03 -3.62
N VAL A 33 -19.53 -7.12 -2.87
CA VAL A 33 -20.12 -6.48 -1.69
C VAL A 33 -19.93 -4.98 -1.74
N VAL A 34 -20.83 -4.25 -1.08
CA VAL A 34 -20.65 -2.83 -0.82
C VAL A 34 -20.04 -2.67 0.56
N VAL A 35 -18.90 -1.99 0.61
CA VAL A 35 -18.16 -1.72 1.85
C VAL A 35 -18.07 -0.23 2.13
N ARG A 36 -17.97 0.12 3.42
CA ARG A 36 -17.59 1.44 3.88
C ARG A 36 -16.16 1.38 4.42
N SER A 37 -15.23 1.92 3.66
CA SER A 37 -13.83 2.07 4.04
C SER A 37 -13.59 3.42 4.74
N HIS A 38 -12.33 3.71 5.06
CA HIS A 38 -11.89 5.03 5.52
C HIS A 38 -12.03 6.11 4.44
N GLN A 39 -12.05 5.72 3.16
CA GLN A 39 -12.21 6.63 2.04
C GLN A 39 -13.68 6.91 1.78
N GLY A 40 -14.55 5.90 1.85
CA GLY A 40 -15.99 6.09 1.68
C GLY A 40 -16.70 4.81 1.28
N LEU A 41 -17.75 4.94 0.46
CA LEU A 41 -18.53 3.81 -0.03
C LEU A 41 -17.90 3.23 -1.29
N GLU A 42 -17.62 1.93 -1.30
CA GLU A 42 -16.87 1.26 -2.36
C GLU A 42 -17.45 -0.11 -2.69
N LEU A 43 -17.15 -0.59 -3.90
CA LEU A 43 -17.32 -2.00 -4.23
C LEU A 43 -16.09 -2.78 -3.79
N GLY A 44 -16.34 -3.97 -3.25
CA GLY A 44 -15.30 -4.89 -2.86
C GLY A 44 -15.64 -6.33 -3.24
N THR A 45 -14.62 -7.17 -3.24
CA THR A 45 -14.74 -8.62 -3.44
C THR A 45 -14.32 -9.35 -2.18
N VAL A 46 -15.19 -10.22 -1.67
CA VAL A 46 -14.89 -11.02 -0.49
C VAL A 46 -13.81 -12.04 -0.82
N LEU A 47 -12.72 -12.05 -0.04
CA LEU A 47 -11.62 -12.99 -0.21
C LEU A 47 -11.80 -14.21 0.69
N CYS A 48 -12.04 -14.00 1.99
CA CYS A 48 -12.26 -15.05 2.98
C CYS A 48 -12.75 -14.47 4.32
N LEU A 49 -13.11 -15.34 5.26
CA LEU A 49 -13.27 -14.95 6.66
C LEU A 49 -11.94 -14.48 7.24
N ALA A 50 -11.96 -13.35 7.95
CA ALA A 50 -10.80 -12.84 8.62
C ALA A 50 -10.50 -13.70 9.87
N THR A 51 -9.26 -14.18 9.96
CA THR A 51 -8.76 -14.87 11.14
C THR A 51 -8.00 -13.90 12.03
N ALA A 52 -7.84 -14.24 13.31
CA ALA A 52 -7.00 -13.48 14.24
C ALA A 52 -5.53 -13.32 13.76
N GLY A 53 -5.08 -14.19 12.84
CA GLY A 53 -3.79 -14.06 12.18
C GLY A 53 -3.68 -12.83 11.27
N HIS A 54 -4.75 -12.47 10.57
CA HIS A 54 -4.76 -11.34 9.62
C HIS A 54 -4.63 -9.98 10.30
N GLY A 55 -5.11 -9.85 11.55
CA GLY A 55 -4.99 -8.61 12.32
C GLY A 55 -3.54 -8.17 12.58
N ARG A 56 -2.57 -9.07 12.48
CA ARG A 56 -1.13 -8.77 12.65
C ARG A 56 -0.46 -8.23 11.38
N PHE A 57 -1.03 -8.52 10.21
CA PHE A 57 -0.45 -8.17 8.90
C PHE A 57 -1.16 -6.98 8.25
N LEU A 58 -2.39 -6.69 8.66
CA LEU A 58 -3.20 -5.60 8.12
C LEU A 58 -3.06 -4.37 9.02
N SER A 59 -2.62 -3.26 8.43
CA SER A 59 -2.53 -1.98 9.13
C SER A 59 -3.88 -1.59 9.73
N ARG A 60 -3.87 -0.79 10.81
CA ARG A 60 -5.12 -0.36 11.50
C ARG A 60 -6.06 0.43 10.57
N THR A 61 -5.54 1.02 9.50
CA THR A 61 -6.27 1.82 8.51
C THR A 61 -7.14 1.00 7.56
N ALA A 62 -6.90 -0.31 7.46
CA ALA A 62 -7.62 -1.20 6.55
C ALA A 62 -8.82 -1.88 7.25
N GLN A 63 -9.56 -1.15 8.08
CA GLN A 63 -10.77 -1.64 8.76
C GLN A 63 -12.01 -0.86 8.33
N GLY A 64 -13.15 -1.53 8.24
CA GLY A 64 -14.40 -0.90 7.84
C GLY A 64 -15.65 -1.74 8.09
N GLU A 65 -16.74 -1.35 7.45
CA GLU A 65 -18.04 -2.04 7.54
C GLU A 65 -18.38 -2.69 6.19
N LEU A 66 -18.83 -3.95 6.22
CA LEU A 66 -19.43 -4.63 5.07
C LEU A 66 -20.93 -4.41 5.18
N LEU A 67 -21.50 -3.62 4.28
CA LEU A 67 -22.88 -3.17 4.41
C LEU A 67 -23.87 -4.22 3.89
N ARG A 68 -23.66 -4.69 2.66
CA ARG A 68 -24.59 -5.59 1.95
C ARG A 68 -23.95 -6.19 0.70
N PRO A 69 -24.55 -7.24 0.09
CA PRO A 69 -24.22 -7.67 -1.26
C PRO A 69 -24.38 -6.53 -2.28
N ALA A 70 -23.52 -6.49 -3.29
CA ALA A 70 -23.62 -5.55 -4.40
C ALA A 70 -24.78 -5.93 -5.32
N THR A 71 -25.62 -4.96 -5.67
CA THR A 71 -26.70 -5.15 -6.63
C THR A 71 -26.22 -4.90 -8.06
N GLY A 72 -27.02 -5.31 -9.05
CA GLY A 72 -26.76 -4.95 -10.45
C GLY A 72 -26.77 -3.43 -10.70
N GLU A 73 -27.52 -2.67 -9.90
CA GLU A 73 -27.51 -1.20 -9.95
C GLU A 73 -26.18 -0.63 -9.46
N ASP A 74 -25.60 -1.18 -8.39
CA ASP A 74 -24.30 -0.75 -7.88
C ASP A 74 -23.20 -1.02 -8.92
N GLN A 75 -23.23 -2.18 -9.59
CA GLN A 75 -22.27 -2.52 -10.65
C GLN A 75 -22.41 -1.58 -11.85
N SER A 76 -23.65 -1.33 -12.29
CA SER A 76 -23.94 -0.40 -13.40
C SER A 76 -23.54 1.03 -13.05
N ARG A 77 -23.67 1.41 -11.78
CA ARG A 77 -23.23 2.72 -11.27
C ARG A 77 -21.72 2.82 -11.24
N ALA A 78 -21.02 1.80 -10.73
CA ALA A 78 -19.56 1.76 -10.71
C ALA A 78 -18.96 1.86 -12.12
N GLN A 79 -19.58 1.21 -13.12
CA GLN A 79 -19.16 1.34 -14.51
C GLN A 79 -19.28 2.78 -15.02
N ARG A 80 -20.42 3.46 -14.80
CA ARG A 80 -20.61 4.87 -15.16
C ARG A 80 -19.63 5.81 -14.46
N LEU A 81 -19.39 5.56 -13.17
CA LEU A 81 -18.41 6.32 -12.39
C LEU A 81 -16.98 6.08 -12.89
N SER A 82 -16.66 4.88 -13.37
CA SER A 82 -15.37 4.59 -14.01
C SER A 82 -15.18 5.37 -15.31
N GLU A 83 -16.21 5.46 -16.14
CA GLU A 83 -16.19 6.27 -17.37
C GLU A 83 -16.01 7.77 -17.06
N GLN A 84 -16.75 8.30 -16.08
CA GLN A 84 -16.57 9.67 -15.60
C GLN A 84 -15.17 9.88 -14.99
N GLY A 85 -14.63 8.89 -14.28
CA GLY A 85 -13.26 8.90 -13.76
C GLY A 85 -12.20 9.02 -14.86
N GLN A 86 -12.40 8.35 -16.00
CA GLN A 86 -11.51 8.49 -17.17
C GLN A 86 -11.55 9.89 -17.77
N GLN A 87 -12.73 10.53 -17.81
CA GLN A 87 -12.85 11.92 -18.26
C GLN A 87 -12.12 12.87 -17.29
N LEU A 88 -12.30 12.69 -15.99
CA LEU A 88 -11.60 13.45 -14.95
C LEU A 88 -10.09 13.25 -15.03
N PHE A 89 -9.63 12.03 -15.29
CA PHE A 89 -8.21 11.75 -15.50
C PHE A 89 -7.62 12.53 -16.68
N GLN A 90 -8.28 12.53 -17.84
CA GLN A 90 -7.82 13.27 -19.02
C GLN A 90 -7.77 14.78 -18.76
N GLU A 91 -8.84 15.32 -18.17
CA GLU A 91 -8.93 16.74 -17.83
C GLU A 91 -7.90 17.15 -16.76
N GLY A 92 -7.69 16.30 -15.75
CA GLY A 92 -6.68 16.50 -14.72
C GLY A 92 -5.28 16.59 -15.31
N ARG A 93 -4.94 15.72 -16.28
CA ARG A 93 -3.65 15.78 -16.97
C ARG A 93 -3.49 17.04 -17.81
N ARG A 94 -4.55 17.47 -18.51
CA ARG A 94 -4.56 18.72 -19.26
C ARG A 94 -4.28 19.92 -18.36
N LEU A 95 -5.05 20.05 -17.27
CA LEU A 95 -4.89 21.15 -16.30
C LEU A 95 -3.54 21.11 -15.59
N ALA A 96 -3.03 19.93 -15.22
CA ALA A 96 -1.72 19.80 -14.60
C ALA A 96 -0.58 20.27 -15.52
N ALA A 97 -0.69 19.99 -16.82
CA ALA A 97 0.25 20.48 -17.83
C ALA A 97 0.16 22.00 -18.03
N GLU A 98 -1.06 22.54 -18.10
CA GLU A 98 -1.28 24.00 -18.23
C GLU A 98 -0.75 24.79 -17.03
N LEU A 99 -0.86 24.21 -15.84
CA LEU A 99 -0.34 24.79 -14.59
C LEU A 99 1.16 24.50 -14.36
N ALA A 100 1.81 23.76 -15.27
CA ALA A 100 3.21 23.33 -15.17
C ALA A 100 3.55 22.67 -13.82
N LEU A 101 2.64 21.85 -13.30
CA LEU A 101 2.83 21.19 -12.01
C LEU A 101 3.87 20.06 -12.11
N PRO A 102 4.84 19.95 -11.18
CA PRO A 102 5.84 18.89 -11.18
C PRO A 102 5.28 17.58 -10.58
N LEU A 103 4.15 17.12 -11.14
CA LEU A 103 3.47 15.88 -10.75
C LEU A 103 2.99 15.11 -11.98
N GLU A 104 2.84 13.81 -11.84
CA GLU A 104 2.24 12.93 -12.84
C GLU A 104 0.99 12.29 -12.26
N ILE A 105 -0.17 12.51 -12.88
CA ILE A 105 -1.41 11.81 -12.52
C ILE A 105 -1.35 10.43 -13.15
N LEU A 106 -1.47 9.40 -12.33
CA LEU A 106 -1.43 8.00 -12.75
C LEU A 106 -2.83 7.45 -13.03
N ASP A 107 -3.79 7.81 -12.18
CA ASP A 107 -5.12 7.22 -12.24
C ASP A 107 -6.13 8.03 -11.41
N VAL A 108 -7.43 7.85 -11.69
CA VAL A 108 -8.51 8.49 -10.95
C VAL A 108 -9.61 7.48 -10.67
N GLU A 109 -10.03 7.43 -9.41
CA GLU A 109 -11.15 6.61 -8.95
C GLU A 109 -12.26 7.52 -8.39
N ILE A 110 -13.51 7.27 -8.76
CA ILE A 110 -14.66 7.92 -8.15
C ILE A 110 -15.37 6.88 -7.28
N LEU A 111 -15.57 7.21 -6.02
CA LEU A 111 -16.20 6.29 -5.07
C LEU A 111 -17.65 6.01 -5.45
N LEU A 112 -18.19 4.88 -4.96
CA LEU A 112 -19.52 4.39 -5.33
C LEU A 112 -20.63 5.39 -4.97
N ASP A 113 -20.45 6.22 -3.94
CA ASP A 113 -21.39 7.28 -3.58
C ASP A 113 -21.43 8.45 -4.57
N GLY A 114 -20.47 8.53 -5.50
CA GLY A 114 -20.36 9.58 -6.51
C GLY A 114 -20.10 10.97 -5.94
N LYS A 115 -19.58 11.09 -4.71
CA LYS A 115 -19.35 12.39 -4.06
C LYS A 115 -17.90 12.82 -4.07
N GLN A 116 -16.98 11.87 -4.19
CA GLN A 116 -15.55 12.16 -4.14
C GLN A 116 -14.78 11.35 -5.16
N ALA A 117 -13.71 11.97 -5.66
CA ALA A 117 -12.74 11.37 -6.56
C ALA A 117 -11.37 11.34 -5.89
N ILE A 118 -10.68 10.22 -5.99
CA ILE A 118 -9.32 10.00 -5.54
C ILE A 118 -8.42 10.07 -6.77
N VAL A 119 -7.54 11.06 -6.78
CA VAL A 119 -6.57 11.29 -7.85
C VAL A 119 -5.23 10.76 -7.38
N HIS A 120 -4.80 9.66 -7.98
CA HIS A 120 -3.53 9.03 -7.70
C HIS A 120 -2.45 9.72 -8.52
N HIS A 121 -1.41 10.21 -7.83
CA HIS A 121 -0.34 10.93 -8.50
C HIS A 121 1.04 10.55 -7.92
N LEU A 122 2.07 10.76 -8.73
CA LEU A 122 3.47 10.76 -8.29
C LEU A 122 3.95 12.20 -8.21
N ARG A 123 4.58 12.56 -7.09
CA ARG A 123 5.35 13.79 -6.99
C ARG A 123 6.71 13.52 -6.37
N ARG A 124 7.76 14.14 -6.91
CA ARG A 124 9.13 14.08 -6.35
C ARG A 124 9.46 15.26 -5.44
N GLN A 125 8.73 16.36 -5.58
CA GLN A 125 8.91 17.59 -4.80
C GLN A 125 7.56 18.11 -4.32
N GLU A 126 7.57 19.01 -3.34
CA GLU A 126 6.36 19.71 -2.92
C GLU A 126 5.82 20.57 -4.07
N CYS A 127 4.51 20.51 -4.28
CA CYS A 127 3.83 21.28 -5.31
C CYS A 127 2.49 21.79 -4.78
N ASP A 128 2.13 23.02 -5.15
CA ASP A 128 0.80 23.58 -4.84
C ASP A 128 -0.20 23.18 -5.94
N TYR A 129 -0.99 22.16 -5.66
CA TYR A 129 -2.04 21.66 -6.54
C TYR A 129 -3.43 22.23 -6.22
N ARG A 130 -3.55 23.30 -5.41
CA ARG A 130 -4.86 23.88 -5.05
C ARG A 130 -5.65 24.36 -6.25
N ALA A 131 -4.97 24.95 -7.23
CA ALA A 131 -5.59 25.40 -8.48
C ALA A 131 -6.16 24.21 -9.29
N LEU A 132 -5.39 23.12 -9.39
CA LEU A 132 -5.83 21.88 -10.04
C LEU A 132 -7.05 21.28 -9.35
N VAL A 133 -6.99 21.13 -8.02
CA VAL A 133 -8.10 20.61 -7.20
C VAL A 133 -9.36 21.46 -7.35
N SER A 134 -9.22 22.78 -7.30
CA SER A 134 -10.35 23.70 -7.46
C SER A 134 -10.97 23.62 -8.86
N GLY A 135 -10.14 23.55 -9.91
CA GLY A 135 -10.59 23.39 -11.29
C GLY A 135 -11.39 22.10 -11.49
N LEU A 136 -10.83 20.97 -11.05
CA LEU A 136 -11.48 19.67 -11.17
C LEU A 136 -12.76 19.58 -10.32
N SER A 137 -12.72 20.07 -9.08
CA SER A 137 -13.87 20.04 -8.19
C SER A 137 -15.05 20.83 -8.76
N ARG A 138 -14.81 22.02 -9.34
CA ARG A 138 -15.85 22.84 -9.97
C ARG A 138 -16.37 22.25 -11.27
N HIS A 139 -15.53 21.56 -12.04
CA HIS A 139 -15.94 20.97 -13.32
C HIS A 139 -16.80 19.72 -13.14
N PHE A 140 -16.45 18.86 -12.19
CA PHE A 140 -17.12 17.57 -11.99
C PHE A 140 -18.12 17.54 -10.83
N ASP A 141 -18.21 18.60 -10.02
CA ASP A 141 -19.00 18.67 -8.78
C ASP A 141 -18.66 17.55 -7.79
N LEU A 142 -17.36 17.29 -7.65
CA LEU A 142 -16.81 16.23 -6.79
C LEU A 142 -15.82 16.81 -5.78
N ARG A 143 -15.76 16.20 -4.60
CA ARG A 143 -14.65 16.40 -3.67
C ARG A 143 -13.41 15.68 -4.20
N ILE A 144 -12.35 16.42 -4.52
CA ILE A 144 -11.10 15.85 -5.01
C ILE A 144 -10.15 15.57 -3.85
N ILE A 145 -9.71 14.32 -3.72
CA ILE A 145 -8.69 13.87 -2.78
C ILE A 145 -7.43 13.54 -3.59
N MET A 146 -6.30 14.16 -3.27
CA MET A 146 -5.03 13.87 -3.92
C MET A 146 -4.27 12.81 -3.11
N GLN A 147 -3.99 11.67 -3.72
CA GLN A 147 -3.25 10.57 -3.10
C GLN A 147 -1.88 10.43 -3.76
N ASN A 148 -0.84 10.72 -2.98
CA ASN A 148 0.54 10.57 -3.41
C ASN A 148 0.96 9.09 -3.28
N LEU A 149 1.36 8.48 -4.39
CA LEU A 149 1.86 7.10 -4.42
C LEU A 149 3.40 7.00 -4.37
N SER A 150 4.11 8.14 -4.33
CA SER A 150 5.55 8.12 -4.13
C SER A 150 5.88 7.49 -2.77
N LEU A 151 6.87 6.59 -2.74
CA LEU A 151 7.47 6.14 -1.48
C LEU A 151 7.95 7.36 -0.69
N PRO A 152 7.86 7.34 0.66
CA PRO A 152 8.58 8.32 1.46
C PRO A 152 10.01 8.36 0.95
N ALA A 153 10.55 9.55 0.72
CA ALA A 153 11.98 9.65 0.53
C ALA A 153 12.63 8.94 1.73
N GLU A 154 13.50 7.96 1.46
CA GLU A 154 14.40 7.45 2.49
C GLU A 154 14.95 8.69 3.21
N PRO A 155 14.95 8.75 4.55
CA PRO A 155 15.64 9.83 5.22
C PRO A 155 17.04 9.85 4.61
N GLU A 156 17.46 11.00 4.05
CA GLU A 156 18.79 11.12 3.49
C GLU A 156 19.73 10.45 4.49
N GLU A 157 20.38 9.37 4.06
CA GLU A 157 21.33 8.67 4.90
C GLU A 157 22.33 9.74 5.30
N GLY A 158 22.19 10.26 6.52
CA GLY A 158 23.07 11.26 7.06
C GLY A 158 24.45 10.64 6.98
N HIS A 159 25.24 11.09 6.01
CA HIS A 159 26.67 10.89 6.01
C HIS A 159 27.20 11.68 7.20
N GLY A 160 27.12 11.02 8.34
CA GLY A 160 27.46 11.48 9.66
C GLY A 160 27.96 10.30 10.45
N HIS A 161 29.10 9.73 10.03
CA HIS A 161 30.02 9.12 10.99
C HIS A 161 30.52 10.25 11.91
N GLY A 162 29.65 10.66 12.85
CA GLY A 162 30.04 11.45 14.00
C GLY A 162 30.85 10.54 14.90
N GLY A 163 32.17 10.66 14.83
CA GLY A 163 33.09 10.03 15.78
C GLY A 163 32.62 10.30 17.21
N CYS A 164 32.88 9.35 18.11
CA CYS A 164 32.58 9.53 19.52
C CYS A 164 33.18 10.86 19.97
N GLY A 165 32.34 11.80 20.41
CA GLY A 165 32.72 13.16 20.78
C GLY A 165 33.51 13.21 22.09
N ARG A 166 34.66 12.52 22.14
CA ARG A 166 35.61 12.53 23.23
C ARG A 166 37.01 12.70 22.64
N PRO A 167 37.76 13.73 23.04
CA PRO A 167 38.99 14.15 22.36
C PRO A 167 40.21 13.24 22.62
N ASP A 168 40.05 11.99 23.07
CA ASP A 168 41.22 11.21 23.53
C ASP A 168 41.09 9.68 23.44
N CYS A 169 40.40 9.12 22.44
CA CYS A 169 40.45 7.67 22.19
C CYS A 169 41.54 7.30 21.18
N GLY A 170 42.78 7.70 21.48
CA GLY A 170 43.99 7.06 20.97
C GLY A 170 44.52 6.11 22.04
N GLN A 171 44.46 4.81 21.80
CA GLN A 171 45.21 3.85 22.61
C GLN A 171 46.70 4.11 22.44
N GLU A 172 47.37 4.57 23.51
CA GLU A 172 48.67 4.04 23.92
C GLU A 172 48.76 4.05 25.45
N GLY A 173 48.85 2.86 26.04
CA GLY A 173 49.33 2.69 27.42
C GLY A 173 48.31 2.24 28.46
N GLY A 174 48.38 0.96 28.80
CA GLY A 174 48.56 0.55 30.20
C GLY A 174 47.32 0.27 31.06
N GLY A 175 47.08 -1.02 31.30
CA GLY A 175 46.77 -1.51 32.65
C GLY A 175 45.29 -1.59 33.04
N GLY A 176 44.67 -2.74 32.78
CA GLY A 176 43.37 -3.09 33.34
C GLY A 176 43.02 -4.55 33.04
N GLY A 177 43.69 -5.47 33.71
CA GLY A 177 43.50 -6.92 33.54
C GLY A 177 42.05 -7.34 33.79
N CYS A 178 41.44 -7.98 32.79
CA CYS A 178 40.20 -8.72 32.96
C CYS A 178 40.55 -10.15 33.36
N SER A 179 40.63 -10.38 34.67
CA SER A 179 40.94 -11.67 35.28
C SER A 179 39.68 -12.55 35.34
N SER A 180 39.37 -13.26 34.26
CA SER A 180 38.69 -14.58 34.29
C SER A 180 38.36 -15.05 32.87
N CYS A 181 39.35 -15.66 32.23
CA CYS A 181 39.11 -16.60 31.15
C CYS A 181 38.86 -18.00 31.77
N GLY A 182 37.68 -18.55 31.55
CA GLY A 182 37.30 -19.89 31.99
C GLY A 182 36.23 -20.48 31.07
N SER A 183 36.68 -21.34 30.15
CA SER A 183 35.92 -22.31 29.33
C SER A 183 34.93 -21.80 28.27
N GLY A 184 35.45 -21.74 27.03
CA GLY A 184 34.88 -22.45 25.87
C GLY A 184 33.42 -22.20 25.48
N GLY A 185 33.22 -21.38 24.45
CA GLY A 185 31.95 -21.31 23.72
C GLY A 185 31.91 -20.10 22.79
N GLY A 186 32.20 -20.32 21.50
CA GLY A 186 32.33 -19.27 20.50
C GLY A 186 31.05 -18.44 20.33
N CYS A 187 31.19 -17.12 20.36
CA CYS A 187 30.14 -16.20 19.91
C CYS A 187 30.06 -16.26 18.39
N GLY A 188 28.96 -16.84 17.89
CA GLY A 188 28.68 -17.03 16.47
C GLY A 188 28.68 -15.71 15.71
N THR A 189 29.60 -15.64 14.75
CA THR A 189 29.58 -14.88 13.50
C THR A 189 28.38 -13.94 13.29
N CYS A 190 28.71 -12.66 13.47
CA CYS A 190 28.17 -11.48 12.80
C CYS A 190 27.62 -11.80 11.40
N GLY A 191 26.39 -11.36 11.14
CA GLY A 191 25.70 -11.52 9.86
C GLY A 191 26.57 -11.02 8.70
N LYS A 192 26.94 -11.94 7.81
CA LYS A 192 27.55 -11.57 6.54
C LYS A 192 26.48 -10.83 5.75
N ALA A 193 26.72 -9.55 5.49
CA ALA A 193 26.01 -8.82 4.46
C ALA A 193 26.18 -9.59 3.15
N THR A 194 25.12 -10.26 2.69
CA THR A 194 25.09 -10.87 1.36
C THR A 194 25.31 -9.75 0.36
N LYS A 195 26.30 -9.93 -0.52
CA LYS A 195 26.67 -8.89 -1.48
C LYS A 195 25.45 -8.61 -2.37
N LYS A 196 25.22 -7.35 -2.76
CA LYS A 196 24.09 -6.97 -3.63
C LYS A 196 23.97 -7.85 -4.89
N GLU A 197 25.10 -8.37 -5.39
CA GLU A 197 25.19 -9.33 -6.50
C GLU A 197 24.51 -10.67 -6.20
N GLU A 198 24.67 -11.25 -4.99
CA GLU A 198 23.99 -12.51 -4.60
C GLU A 198 22.47 -12.36 -4.54
N VAL A 199 21.99 -11.18 -4.10
CA VAL A 199 20.55 -10.90 -4.04
C VAL A 199 19.97 -10.72 -5.44
N ALA A 200 20.72 -10.08 -6.35
CA ALA A 200 20.33 -9.90 -7.74
C ALA A 200 20.26 -11.25 -8.50
N ASP A 201 21.22 -12.13 -8.29
CA ASP A 201 21.24 -13.47 -8.90
C ASP A 201 20.10 -14.34 -8.38
N TYR A 202 19.83 -14.30 -7.07
CA TYR A 202 18.70 -15.00 -6.46
C TYR A 202 17.34 -14.55 -7.02
N LEU A 203 17.13 -13.24 -7.17
CA LEU A 203 15.89 -12.69 -7.71
C LEU A 203 15.73 -12.96 -9.22
N SER A 204 16.84 -13.05 -9.95
CA SER A 204 16.85 -13.41 -11.37
C SER A 204 16.45 -14.87 -11.55
N HIS A 205 17.03 -15.78 -10.75
CA HIS A 205 16.66 -17.19 -10.72
C HIS A 205 15.17 -17.38 -10.37
N LEU A 206 14.65 -16.69 -9.36
CA LEU A 206 13.23 -16.74 -8.99
C LEU A 206 12.30 -16.29 -10.12
N ARG A 207 12.68 -15.26 -10.88
CA ARG A 207 11.92 -14.82 -12.06
C ARG A 207 11.88 -15.87 -13.17
N GLU A 208 12.95 -16.63 -13.34
CA GLU A 208 13.00 -17.74 -14.30
C GLU A 208 12.13 -18.91 -13.83
N THR A 209 12.22 -19.27 -12.54
CA THR A 209 11.40 -20.36 -11.97
C THR A 209 9.89 -20.06 -12.04
N MET A 210 9.50 -18.79 -11.91
CA MET A 210 8.09 -18.36 -11.98
C MET A 210 7.56 -18.19 -13.41
N ARG A 211 8.42 -18.25 -14.45
CA ARG A 211 8.00 -18.23 -15.86
C ARG A 211 7.61 -19.61 -16.38
N GLU A 212 8.05 -20.68 -15.73
CA GLU A 212 7.63 -22.03 -16.08
C GLU A 212 6.24 -22.31 -15.49
N PRO A 213 5.23 -22.67 -16.32
CA PRO A 213 3.95 -23.09 -15.79
C PRO A 213 4.15 -24.41 -15.00
N PRO A 214 3.50 -24.59 -13.84
CA PRO A 214 3.63 -25.82 -13.09
C PRO A 214 3.20 -27.00 -13.97
N MET A 215 4.12 -27.94 -14.17
CA MET A 215 3.86 -29.25 -14.79
C MET A 215 2.63 -29.85 -14.09
N ARG A 216 1.53 -30.01 -14.84
CA ARG A 216 0.35 -30.73 -14.37
C ARG A 216 0.73 -32.20 -14.23
N THR A 217 1.09 -32.62 -13.02
CA THR A 217 1.10 -34.04 -12.69
C THR A 217 -0.35 -34.51 -12.68
N SER A 218 -0.76 -35.12 -13.78
CA SER A 218 -2.01 -35.88 -13.88
C SER A 218 -1.88 -37.12 -12.98
N LEU A 219 -2.48 -37.08 -11.80
CA LEU A 219 -2.76 -38.29 -11.03
C LEU A 219 -4.09 -38.87 -11.54
N LEU A 220 -3.97 -39.91 -12.37
CA LEU A 220 -4.92 -41.01 -12.43
C LEU A 220 -4.59 -41.99 -11.31
#